data_AF-A0A9P3ATE4-F1
#
_entry.id   AF-A0A9P3ATE4-F1
#
_cell.length_a   1.000
_cell.length_b   1.000
_cell.length_c   1.000
_cell.angle_alpha   90.00
_cell.angle_beta   90.00
_cell.angle_gamma   90.00
#
_symmetry.space_group_name_H-M   'P 1'
#
loop_
_entity.id
_entity.type
_entity.pdbx_description
1 polymer ?
#
loop_
_entity_poly.entity_id
_entity_poly.type
_entity_poly.pdbx_seq_one_letter_code
_entity_poly.pdbx_strand_id
1 'polypeptide(L)' 'MRTNIESILDKAFQSNALHEKEVLYILETKDTKKLLSAADEIRKKYTGDKVYLRMI' A
#
# COMPACT_ATOMS: atom_id res chain seq x y z
N MET A 1 7.27 -18.75 -8.35
CA MET A 1 7.69 -17.34 -8.20
C MET A 1 7.61 -17.02 -6.71
N ARG A 2 8.73 -16.68 -6.04
CA ARG A 2 8.64 -16.16 -4.67
C ARG A 2 8.12 -14.73 -4.78
N THR A 3 6.85 -14.52 -4.46
CA THR A 3 6.25 -13.18 -4.32
C THR A 3 6.87 -12.55 -3.09
N ASN A 4 7.81 -11.62 -3.30
CA ASN A 4 8.39 -10.82 -2.24
C ASN A 4 7.45 -9.63 -1.98
N ILE A 5 7.16 -9.33 -0.71
CA ILE A 5 6.33 -8.20 -0.30
C ILE A 5 6.85 -6.88 -0.90
N GLU A 6 8.16 -6.73 -1.03
CA GLU A 6 8.81 -5.55 -1.64
C GLU A 6 8.37 -5.36 -3.09
N SER A 7 8.39 -6.44 -3.88
CA SER A 7 7.98 -6.39 -5.28
C SER A 7 6.50 -6.02 -5.44
N ILE A 8 5.65 -6.42 -4.48
CA ILE A 8 4.22 -6.08 -4.49
C ILE A 8 4.03 -4.60 -4.15
N LEU A 9 4.76 -4.10 -3.14
CA LEU A 9 4.69 -2.69 -2.74
C LEU A 9 5.25 -1.76 -3.83
N ASP A 10 6.35 -2.14 -4.48
CA ASP A 10 6.92 -1.40 -5.61
C ASP A 10 5.93 -1.30 -6.76
N LYS A 11 5.24 -2.42 -7.07
CA LYS A 11 4.18 -2.43 -8.08
C LYS A 11 3.04 -1.49 -7.68
N ALA A 12 2.56 -1.57 -6.44
CA ALA A 12 1.51 -0.67 -5.96
C ALA A 12 1.90 0.81 -6.10
N PHE A 13 3.17 1.15 -5.83
CA PHE A 13 3.68 2.51 -5.95
C PHE A 13 3.77 3.02 -7.41
N GLN A 14 4.05 2.11 -8.36
CA GLN A 14 4.21 2.43 -9.78
C GLN A 14 2.88 2.45 -10.54
N SER A 15 2.01 1.46 -10.31
CA SER A 15 0.81 1.23 -11.12
C SER A 15 -0.50 1.56 -10.39
N ASN A 16 -0.47 1.76 -9.07
CA ASN A 16 -1.65 1.87 -8.22
C ASN A 16 -2.63 0.69 -8.34
N ALA A 17 -2.15 -0.45 -8.83
CA ALA A 17 -2.98 -1.61 -9.11
C ALA A 17 -2.32 -2.88 -8.60
N LEU A 18 -3.09 -3.65 -7.83
CA LEU A 18 -2.74 -4.97 -7.34
C LEU A 18 -3.76 -6.00 -7.82
N HIS A 19 -3.31 -7.20 -8.11
CA HIS A 19 -4.18 -8.34 -8.36
C HIS A 19 -4.64 -8.95 -7.03
N GLU A 20 -5.77 -9.65 -7.09
CA GLU A 20 -6.39 -10.31 -5.93
C GLU A 20 -5.40 -11.14 -5.11
N LYS A 21 -4.57 -11.96 -5.77
CA LYS A 21 -3.55 -12.80 -5.10
C LYS A 21 -2.51 -11.99 -4.33
N GLU A 22 -2.15 -10.80 -4.83
CA GLU A 22 -1.20 -9.89 -4.18
C GLU A 22 -1.84 -9.23 -2.96
N VAL A 23 -3.14 -8.88 -3.07
CA VAL A 23 -3.93 -8.36 -1.94
C VAL A 23 -4.07 -9.40 -0.83
N LEU A 24 -4.42 -10.65 -1.17
CA LEU A 24 -4.50 -11.73 -0.19
C LEU A 24 -3.17 -11.95 0.53
N TYR A 25 -2.06 -11.95 -0.22
CA TYR A 25 -0.72 -12.06 0.37
C TYR A 25 -0.40 -10.90 1.35
N ILE A 26 -0.79 -9.67 1.02
CA ILE A 26 -0.66 -8.51 1.91
C ILE A 26 -1.49 -8.72 3.18
N LEU A 27 -2.73 -9.20 3.07
CA LEU A 27 -3.61 -9.40 4.23
C LEU A 27 -3.10 -10.49 5.19
N GLU A 28 -2.37 -11.47 4.67
CA GLU A 28 -1.79 -12.57 5.46
C GLU A 28 -0.44 -12.22 6.11
N THR A 29 0.20 -11.12 5.69
CA THR A 29 1.53 -10.78 6.20
C THR A 29 1.49 -10.30 7.66
N LYS A 30 2.52 -10.67 8.43
CA LYS A 30 2.68 -10.23 9.83
C LYS A 30 3.48 -8.93 9.95
N ASP A 31 4.16 -8.49 8.88
CA ASP A 31 4.94 -7.25 8.89
C ASP A 31 4.05 -6.05 8.56
N THR A 32 3.23 -5.67 9.55
CA THR A 32 2.29 -4.55 9.43
C THR A 32 2.98 -3.20 9.33
N LYS A 33 4.17 -3.05 9.92
CA LYS A 33 4.91 -1.78 9.93
C LYS A 33 5.28 -1.37 8.50
N LYS A 34 5.83 -2.30 7.71
CA LYS A 34 6.23 -2.03 6.33
C LYS A 34 5.04 -1.66 5.44
N LEU A 35 3.91 -2.34 5.61
CA LEU A 35 2.68 -2.04 4.89
C LEU A 35 2.15 -0.63 5.18
N LEU A 36 2.11 -0.26 6.46
CA LEU A 36 1.61 1.05 6.90
C LEU A 36 2.51 2.18 6.37
N SER A 37 3.83 1.99 6.40
CA SER A 37 4.77 2.94 5.81
C SER A 37 4.55 3.12 4.31
N ALA A 38 4.41 2.03 3.54
CA ALA A 38 4.15 2.11 2.11
C ALA A 38 2.81 2.79 1.79
N ALA A 39 1.77 2.53 2.58
CA ALA A 39 0.48 3.20 2.43
C ALA A 39 0.56 4.71 2.69
N ASP A 40 1.33 5.15 3.69
CA ASP A 40 1.55 6.57 3.94
C ASP A 40 2.34 7.25 2.82
N GLU A 41 3.37 6.60 2.27
CA GLU A 41 4.11 7.12 1.12
C GLU A 41 3.22 7.30 -0.11
N ILE A 42 2.37 6.31 -0.42
CA ILE A 42 1.40 6.40 -1.51
C ILE A 42 0.41 7.54 -1.25
N ARG A 43 -0.18 7.60 -0.05
CA ARG A 43 -1.09 8.69 0.35
C ARG A 43 -0.42 10.04 0.15
N LYS A 44 0.78 10.24 0.68
CA LYS A 44 1.51 11.51 0.59
C LYS A 44 1.85 11.90 -0.85
N LYS A 45 2.23 10.95 -1.70
CA LYS A 45 2.48 11.17 -3.13
C LYS A 45 1.26 11.72 -3.86
N TYR A 46 0.07 11.21 -3.57
CA TYR A 46 -1.15 11.54 -4.31
C TYR A 46 -1.99 12.65 -3.71
N THR A 47 -2.07 12.74 -2.37
CA THR A 47 -2.92 13.72 -1.68
C THR A 47 -2.11 14.83 -1.01
N GLY A 48 -0.78 14.73 -1.00
CA GLY A 48 0.08 15.58 -0.17
C GLY A 48 -0.21 15.37 1.31
N ASP A 49 0.06 16.39 2.11
CA ASP A 49 -0.15 16.35 3.57
C ASP A 49 -1.52 16.90 4.02
N LYS A 50 -2.40 17.25 3.07
CA LYS A 50 -3.72 17.81 3.39
C LYS A 50 -4.67 16.72 3.88
N VAL A 51 -5.38 17.02 4.98
CA VAL A 51 -6.45 16.18 5.53
C VAL A 51 -7.77 16.96 5.45
N TYR A 52 -8.77 16.37 4.82
CA TYR A 52 -10.09 16.99 4.64
C TYR A 52 -11.04 16.57 5.77
N LEU A 53 -11.47 17.51 6.59
CA LEU A 53 -12.48 17.28 7.62
C LEU A 53 -13.87 17.19 6.97
N ARG A 54 -14.64 16.17 7.35
CA ARG A 54 -16.04 16.01 6.95
C ARG A 54 -16.92 15.97 8.20
N MET A 55 -17.97 16.78 8.23
CA MET A 55 -19.04 16.64 9.24
C MET A 55 -19.81 15.36 8.93
N ILE A 56 -19.89 14.46 9.91
CA ILE A 56 -20.67 13.22 9.91
C ILE A 56 -21.81 13.41 10.89
#